data_AF-A0A1F4Z333-F1
#
_entry.id   AF-A0A1F4Z333-F1
#
_cell.length_a   1.000
_cell.length_b   1.000
_cell.length_c   1.000
_cell.angle_alpha   90.00
_cell.angle_beta   90.00
_cell.angle_gamma   90.00
#
_symmetry.space_group_name_H-M   'P 1'
#
loop_
_entity.id
_entity.type
_entity.pdbx_description
1 polymer ?
#
loop_
_entity_poly.entity_id
_entity_poly.type
_entity_poly.pdbx_seq_one_letter_code
_entity_poly.pdbx_strand_id
1 'polypeptide(L)'
;MAKKQKNTWKDRWEVWVGIAIAFALMMAIGWIYPVKLTLLLTAGAVLIVAWDKRKGDEFWFFVPAVIGPVGDMIAISGGAWTYAAPVWGGIPLWLPAIWGLAGIVGRRVVEGLKG
;
A
#
# COMPACT_ATOMS: atom_id res chain seq x y z
N MET A 1 25.02 2.60 25.85
CA MET A 1 25.32 1.60 24.79
C MET A 1 24.55 1.99 23.54
N ALA A 2 25.20 2.59 22.55
CA ALA A 2 24.58 2.86 21.26
C ALA A 2 24.38 1.52 20.53
N LYS A 3 23.13 1.07 20.35
CA LYS A 3 22.85 -0.05 19.46
C LYS A 3 23.22 0.39 18.05
N LYS A 4 24.35 -0.10 17.55
CA LYS A 4 24.79 0.06 16.17
C LYS A 4 23.66 -0.42 15.26
N GLN A 5 23.09 0.49 14.49
CA GLN A 5 22.07 0.22 13.50
C GLN A 5 22.65 -0.80 12.52
N LYS A 6 22.07 -2.02 12.50
CA LYS A 6 22.38 -3.01 11.49
C LYS A 6 21.81 -2.44 10.19
N ASN A 7 22.62 -1.70 9.45
CA ASN A 7 22.26 -1.15 8.15
C ASN A 7 22.14 -2.33 7.18
N THR A 8 20.97 -2.95 7.14
CA THR A 8 20.67 -3.99 6.17
C THR A 8 20.19 -3.34 4.89
N TRP A 9 20.39 -3.98 3.73
CA TRP A 9 19.90 -3.43 2.47
C TRP A 9 18.37 -3.19 2.46
N LYS A 10 17.62 -3.84 3.36
CA LYS A 10 16.18 -3.61 3.58
C LYS A 10 15.87 -2.28 4.26
N ASP A 11 16.84 -1.61 4.86
CA ASP A 11 16.65 -0.32 5.51
C ASP A 11 16.83 0.84 4.51
N ARG A 12 17.26 0.54 3.28
CA ARG A 12 17.42 1.51 2.19
C ARG A 12 16.08 1.93 1.64
N TRP A 13 15.80 3.23 1.62
CA TRP A 13 14.54 3.79 1.12
C TRP A 13 14.32 3.49 -0.37
N GLU A 14 15.39 3.35 -1.15
CA GLU A 14 15.33 3.08 -2.60
C GLU A 14 14.66 1.73 -2.90
N VAL A 15 14.86 0.74 -2.03
CA VAL A 15 14.24 -0.58 -2.16
C VAL A 15 12.73 -0.47 -2.03
N TRP A 16 12.27 0.30 -1.04
CA TRP A 16 10.85 0.49 -0.78
C TRP A 16 10.17 1.37 -1.83
N VAL A 17 10.88 2.36 -2.37
CA VAL A 17 10.40 3.13 -3.53
C VAL A 17 10.27 2.23 -4.76
N GLY A 18 11.23 1.34 -5.02
CA GLY A 18 11.14 0.35 -6.09
C GLY A 18 9.92 -0.55 -5.94
N ILE A 19 9.65 -1.03 -4.72
CA ILE A 19 8.46 -1.83 -4.40
C ILE A 19 7.16 -1.01 -4.60
N ALA A 20 7.13 0.25 -4.17
CA ALA A 20 5.98 1.13 -4.37
C ALA A 20 5.66 1.31 -5.87
N ILE A 21 6.69 1.54 -6.69
CA ILE A 21 6.55 1.67 -8.14
C ILE A 21 6.04 0.36 -8.74
N ALA A 22 6.55 -0.80 -8.31
CA ALA A 22 6.09 -2.09 -8.80
C ALA A 22 4.59 -2.31 -8.53
N PHE A 23 4.09 -1.95 -7.34
CA PHE A 23 2.66 -2.04 -7.03
C PHE A 23 1.81 -1.04 -7.82
N ALA A 24 2.32 0.18 -8.05
CA ALA A 24 1.65 1.17 -8.88
C ALA A 24 1.52 0.69 -10.34
N LEU A 25 2.57 0.08 -10.90
CA LEU A 25 2.54 -0.53 -12.23
C LEU A 25 1.58 -1.72 -12.29
N MET A 26 1.59 -2.57 -11.27
CA MET A 26 0.68 -3.71 -11.18
C MET A 26 -0.79 -3.26 -11.15
N MET A 27 -1.10 -2.16 -10.45
CA MET A 27 -2.42 -1.53 -10.47
C MET A 27 -2.76 -0.98 -11.86
N ALA A 28 -1.85 -0.20 -12.46
CA ALA A 28 -2.05 0.45 -13.76
C ALA A 28 -2.32 -0.54 -14.90
N ILE A 29 -1.76 -1.76 -14.81
CA ILE A 29 -1.97 -2.83 -15.80
C ILE A 29 -3.13 -3.74 -15.40
N GLY A 30 -3.30 -4.01 -14.11
CA GLY A 30 -4.21 -5.03 -13.60
C GLY A 30 -5.62 -4.56 -13.26
N TRP A 31 -5.91 -3.26 -13.33
CA TRP A 31 -7.19 -2.69 -12.87
C TRP A 31 -8.44 -3.30 -13.52
N ILE A 32 -8.29 -3.80 -14.76
CA ILE A 32 -9.36 -4.48 -15.52
C ILE A 32 -9.77 -5.81 -14.87
N TYR A 33 -8.89 -6.43 -14.07
CA TYR A 33 -9.12 -7.70 -13.39
C TYR A 33 -9.22 -7.50 -11.87
N PRO A 34 -10.30 -6.90 -11.35
CA PRO A 34 -10.35 -6.38 -9.99
C PRO A 34 -10.12 -7.45 -8.91
N VAL A 35 -10.67 -8.64 -9.07
CA VAL A 35 -10.48 -9.75 -8.11
C VAL A 35 -9.03 -10.23 -8.10
N LYS A 36 -8.46 -10.49 -9.29
CA LYS A 36 -7.07 -10.95 -9.40
C LYS A 36 -6.09 -9.92 -8.83
N LEU A 37 -6.29 -8.64 -9.17
CA LEU A 37 -5.46 -7.55 -8.65
C LEU A 37 -5.58 -7.43 -7.12
N THR A 38 -6.79 -7.54 -6.56
CA THR A 38 -7.00 -7.51 -5.10
C THR A 38 -6.23 -8.62 -4.40
N LEU A 39 -6.30 -9.85 -4.94
CA LEU A 39 -5.57 -11.00 -4.40
C LEU A 39 -4.05 -10.80 -4.47
N LEU A 40 -3.54 -10.30 -5.60
CA LEU A 40 -2.10 -10.04 -5.78
C LEU A 40 -1.59 -8.95 -4.84
N LEU A 41 -2.32 -7.84 -4.67
CA LEU A 41 -1.97 -6.77 -3.74
C LEU A 41 -1.99 -7.27 -2.29
N THR A 42 -3.03 -8.01 -1.90
CA THR A 42 -3.16 -8.57 -0.55
C THR A 42 -2.04 -9.58 -0.27
N ALA A 43 -1.75 -10.47 -1.23
CA ALA A 43 -0.62 -11.39 -1.13
C ALA A 43 0.71 -10.63 -1.01
N GLY A 44 0.90 -9.56 -1.78
CA GLY A 44 2.07 -8.68 -1.66
C GLY A 44 2.22 -8.08 -0.27
N ALA A 45 1.13 -7.60 0.33
CA ALA A 45 1.13 -7.07 1.69
C ALA A 45 1.53 -8.14 2.72
N VAL A 46 0.92 -9.32 2.64
CA VAL A 46 1.24 -10.46 3.50
C VAL A 46 2.71 -10.87 3.35
N LEU A 47 3.22 -10.93 2.12
CA LEU A 47 4.62 -11.27 1.85
C LEU A 47 5.57 -10.22 2.43
N ILE A 48 5.27 -8.92 2.32
CA ILE A 48 6.09 -7.86 2.93
C ILE A 48 6.12 -8.00 4.44
N VAL A 49 4.95 -8.15 5.09
CA VAL A 49 4.87 -8.29 6.55
C VAL A 49 5.58 -9.56 7.03
N ALA A 50 5.46 -10.67 6.28
CA ALA A 50 6.16 -11.91 6.59
C ALA A 50 7.68 -11.80 6.42
N TRP A 51 8.14 -11.05 5.42
CA TRP A 51 9.55 -10.90 5.06
C TRP A 51 10.30 -9.86 5.89
N ASP A 52 9.61 -8.78 6.28
CA ASP A 52 10.15 -7.63 6.99
C ASP A 52 9.24 -7.29 8.18
N LYS A 53 9.29 -8.17 9.19
CA LYS A 53 8.40 -8.21 10.36
C LYS A 53 8.59 -6.99 11.28
N ARG A 54 7.97 -5.86 10.94
CA ARG A 54 7.99 -4.66 11.80
C ARG A 54 6.79 -4.65 12.72
N LYS A 55 7.00 -4.27 13.98
CA LYS A 55 5.91 -4.10 14.95
C LYS A 55 4.96 -3.00 14.48
N GLY A 56 3.65 -3.23 14.60
CA GLY A 56 2.61 -2.26 14.23
C GLY A 56 2.28 -2.23 12.73
N ASP A 57 2.79 -3.16 11.92
CA ASP A 57 2.45 -3.21 10.49
C ASP A 57 0.94 -3.37 10.26
N GLU A 58 0.24 -4.02 11.19
CA GLU A 58 -1.23 -4.10 11.20
C GLU A 58 -1.87 -2.70 11.20
N PHE A 59 -1.38 -1.78 12.05
CA PHE A 59 -1.89 -0.42 12.10
C PHE A 59 -1.59 0.33 10.80
N TRP A 60 -0.35 0.22 10.30
CA TRP A 60 0.09 0.86 9.07
C TRP A 60 -0.54 0.28 7.81
N PHE A 61 -1.15 -0.90 7.88
CA PHE A 61 -1.97 -1.45 6.81
C PHE A 61 -3.44 -1.04 6.94
N PHE A 62 -4.06 -1.35 8.08
CA PHE A 62 -5.53 -1.24 8.22
C PHE A 62 -6.00 0.20 8.26
N VAL A 63 -5.26 1.12 8.89
CA VAL A 63 -5.67 2.52 8.96
C VAL A 63 -5.72 3.16 7.56
N PRO A 64 -4.66 3.08 6.74
CA PRO A 64 -4.72 3.58 5.36
C PRO A 64 -5.72 2.81 4.49
N ALA A 65 -5.84 1.49 4.66
CA ALA A 65 -6.80 0.67 3.91
C ALA A 65 -8.27 1.05 4.17
N VAL A 66 -8.57 1.76 5.25
CA VAL A 66 -9.92 2.31 5.51
C VAL A 66 -9.99 3.79 5.17
N ILE A 67 -9.07 4.61 5.70
CA ILE A 67 -9.13 6.07 5.55
C ILE A 67 -8.99 6.48 4.08
N GLY A 68 -8.09 5.85 3.33
CA GLY A 68 -7.88 6.14 1.90
C GLY A 68 -9.17 5.93 1.08
N PRO A 69 -9.74 4.72 1.05
CA PRO A 69 -10.97 4.45 0.33
C PRO A 69 -12.17 5.29 0.80
N VAL A 70 -12.30 5.59 2.09
CA VAL A 70 -13.36 6.48 2.59
C VAL A 70 -13.18 7.89 2.05
N GLY A 71 -11.95 8.40 2.02
CA GLY A 71 -11.63 9.69 1.39
C GLY A 71 -12.02 9.71 -0.09
N ASP A 72 -11.69 8.64 -0.81
CA ASP A 72 -12.03 8.50 -2.23
C ASP A 72 -13.56 8.43 -2.44
N MET A 73 -14.30 7.70 -1.60
CA MET A 73 -15.77 7.68 -1.65
C MET A 73 -16.39 9.06 -1.44
N ILE A 74 -15.88 9.85 -0.49
CA ILE A 74 -16.36 11.22 -0.24
C ILE A 74 -16.12 12.08 -1.48
N ALA A 75 -14.93 12.02 -2.07
CA ALA A 75 -14.60 12.80 -3.26
C ALA A 75 -15.44 12.39 -4.48
N ILE A 76 -15.67 11.09 -4.68
CA ILE A 76 -16.55 10.56 -5.72
C ILE A 76 -18.00 11.03 -5.52
N SER A 77 -18.49 11.05 -4.28
CA SER A 77 -19.84 11.55 -3.97
C SER A 77 -20.03 13.04 -4.31
N GLY A 78 -18.94 13.81 -4.26
CA GLY A 78 -18.89 15.20 -4.71
C GLY A 78 -18.67 15.38 -6.22
N GLY A 79 -18.55 14.30 -7.00
CA GLY A 79 -18.34 14.34 -8.44
C GLY A 79 -16.91 14.69 -8.87
N ALA A 80 -15.93 14.57 -7.98
CA ALA A 80 -14.54 14.95 -8.28
C ALA A 80 -13.92 14.05 -9.36
N TRP A 81 -14.19 12.74 -9.32
CA TRP A 81 -13.81 11.77 -10.35
C TRP A 81 -14.64 10.48 -10.24
N THR A 82 -14.41 9.54 -11.15
CA THR A 82 -15.00 8.20 -11.16
C THR A 82 -13.98 7.14 -11.54
N TYR A 83 -14.07 5.94 -10.95
CA TYR A 83 -13.28 4.78 -11.38
C TYR A 83 -13.92 4.07 -12.57
N ALA A 84 -13.08 3.45 -13.42
CA ALA A 84 -13.53 2.71 -14.60
C ALA A 84 -14.21 1.36 -14.28
N ALA A 85 -13.89 0.76 -13.13
CA ALA A 85 -14.47 -0.52 -12.69
C ALA A 85 -14.92 -0.44 -11.21
N PRO A 86 -15.94 0.39 -10.89
CA PRO A 86 -16.41 0.56 -9.53
C PRO A 86 -17.20 -0.66 -9.05
N VAL A 87 -17.22 -0.90 -7.73
CA VAL A 87 -18.05 -1.93 -7.10
C VAL A 87 -19.02 -1.34 -6.08
N TRP A 88 -18.53 -0.81 -4.97
CA TRP A 88 -19.34 -0.25 -3.88
C TRP A 88 -18.82 1.13 -3.52
N GLY A 89 -19.72 2.09 -3.27
CA GLY A 89 -19.33 3.48 -2.96
C GLY A 89 -18.58 4.19 -4.10
N GLY A 90 -18.63 3.66 -5.33
CA GLY A 90 -17.92 4.21 -6.48
C GLY A 90 -16.44 3.82 -6.59
N ILE A 91 -15.91 3.03 -5.65
CA ILE A 91 -14.50 2.59 -5.65
C ILE A 91 -14.34 1.16 -6.16
N PRO A 92 -13.16 0.78 -6.68
CA PRO A 92 -12.88 -0.59 -7.11
C PRO A 92 -12.45 -1.48 -5.94
N LEU A 93 -12.64 -2.80 -6.11
CA LEU A 93 -12.39 -3.81 -5.05
C LEU A 93 -10.94 -3.80 -4.53
N TRP A 94 -9.98 -3.48 -5.40
CA TRP A 94 -8.55 -3.49 -5.08
C TRP A 94 -8.07 -2.25 -4.32
N LEU A 95 -8.90 -1.21 -4.21
CA LEU A 95 -8.50 0.09 -3.67
C LEU A 95 -8.08 0.02 -2.19
N PRO A 96 -8.81 -0.68 -1.28
CA PRO A 96 -8.35 -0.84 0.10
C PRO A 96 -6.99 -1.51 0.21
N ALA A 97 -6.73 -2.52 -0.62
CA ALA A 97 -5.48 -3.28 -0.57
C ALA A 97 -4.26 -2.42 -0.99
N ILE A 98 -4.39 -1.60 -2.05
CA ILE A 98 -3.30 -0.72 -2.48
C ILE A 98 -3.04 0.40 -1.45
N TRP A 99 -4.08 0.96 -0.84
CA TRP A 99 -3.92 1.97 0.23
C TRP A 99 -3.22 1.38 1.46
N GLY A 100 -3.58 0.16 1.88
CA GLY A 100 -2.90 -0.53 2.97
C GLY A 100 -1.43 -0.81 2.66
N LEU A 101 -1.13 -1.25 1.44
CA LEU A 101 0.26 -1.40 0.97
C LEU A 101 1.03 -0.09 0.99
N ALA A 102 0.41 1.01 0.53
CA ALA A 102 1.01 2.33 0.55
C ALA A 102 1.37 2.77 1.98
N GLY A 103 0.56 2.42 2.97
CA GLY A 103 0.87 2.66 4.38
C GLY A 103 2.09 1.89 4.89
N ILE A 104 2.14 0.58 4.66
CA ILE A 104 3.28 -0.29 5.03
C ILE A 104 4.57 0.20 4.36
N VAL A 105 4.53 0.41 3.04
CA VAL A 105 5.71 0.78 2.24
C VAL A 105 6.12 2.22 2.51
N GLY A 106 5.16 3.14 2.64
CA GLY A 106 5.41 4.54 2.99
C GLY A 106 6.12 4.69 4.32
N ARG A 107 5.70 3.93 5.35
CA ARG A 107 6.42 3.87 6.63
C ARG A 107 7.89 3.49 6.44
N ARG A 108 8.16 2.48 5.62
CA ARG A 108 9.52 1.96 5.39
C ARG A 108 10.39 2.92 4.61
N VAL A 109 9.83 3.63 3.64
CA VAL A 109 10.50 4.75 2.95
C VAL A 109 10.90 5.82 3.98
N VAL A 110 9.98 6.24 4.84
CA VAL A 110 10.24 7.27 5.86
C VAL A 110 11.29 6.81 6.87
N GLU A 111 11.23 5.57 7.34
CA GLU A 111 12.22 4.99 8.25
C GLU A 111 13.60 4.90 7.59
N GLY A 112 13.66 4.52 6.30
CA GLY A 112 14.91 4.44 5.54
C GLY A 112 15.52 5.79 5.14
N LEU A 113 14.73 6.86 5.10
CA LEU A 113 15.23 8.23 4.92
C LEU A 113 15.86 8.80 6.20
N LYS A 114 15.51 8.26 7.37
CA LYS A 114 15.98 8.70 8.69
C LYS A 114 17.19 7.92 9.20
N GLY A 115 17.49 6.78 8.58
CA GLY A 115 18.58 5.87 8.96
C GLY A 115 19.82 6.04 8.11
#